data_AF-A0A382VVZ8-F1
#
_entry.id   AF-A0A382VVZ8-F1
#
_cell.length_a   1.000
_cell.length_b   1.000
_cell.length_c   1.000
_cell.angle_alpha   90.00
_cell.angle_beta   90.00
_cell.angle_gamma   90.00
#
_symmetry.space_group_name_H-M   'P 1'
#
loop_
_entity.id
_entity.type
_entity.pdbx_description
1 polymer ?
#
loop_
_entity_poly.entity_id
_entity_poly.type
_entity_poly.pdbx_seq_one_letter_code
_entity_poly.pdbx_strand_id
1 'polypeptide(L)'
;NPNSNPNPTITYALPDRTGEVVVDEVKNSITREGIDKTFFDLGVGIAITDIRSNQTGAAHTIYTTYDHGLNGIFEVSVVSGGSGYGPASGTAGEYFNTSLGFSTTGANATARVTLNSSGAVTGAEIMNPGTNYKVGDFVSVFGLEEQVGLSTAQIKVTKIQSNIGDTIRVAGVTSTSYGGYNGLYRIVGIPTAIFGADFHDRIGLKAINVDSRVAVSDAANGHDLGVGITETASAYAQLTGTGLEIDAISHTNSTGVATVTTSPAHGLRPNNIILIGGAADN
;
A
#
# COMPACT_ATOMS: atom_id res chain seq x y z
N ASN A 1 31.89 1.12 5.39
CA ASN A 1 30.88 0.49 6.25
C ASN A 1 30.82 -0.98 5.88
N PRO A 2 31.05 -1.94 6.80
CA PRO A 2 30.99 -3.37 6.49
C PRO A 2 29.55 -3.84 6.17
N ASN A 3 28.53 -3.09 6.61
CA ASN A 3 27.14 -3.37 6.27
C ASN A 3 26.71 -2.48 5.09
N SER A 4 26.21 -3.10 4.02
CA SER A 4 25.69 -2.38 2.85
C SER A 4 24.34 -1.69 3.11
N ASN A 5 23.63 -2.07 4.18
CA ASN A 5 22.35 -1.49 4.59
C ASN A 5 22.33 -1.23 6.12
N PRO A 6 23.17 -0.30 6.62
CA PRO A 6 23.28 0.01 8.05
C PRO A 6 21.98 0.63 8.60
N ASN A 7 21.66 0.39 9.87
CA ASN A 7 20.51 1.00 10.54
C ASN A 7 20.64 2.54 10.58
N PRO A 8 19.51 3.28 10.68
CA PRO A 8 19.57 4.72 10.89
C PRO A 8 20.25 5.01 12.24
N THR A 9 21.05 6.06 12.28
CA THR A 9 21.62 6.59 13.53
C THR A 9 20.63 7.57 14.17
N ILE A 10 20.90 7.99 15.40
CA ILE A 10 20.18 9.08 16.07
C ILE A 10 21.17 10.22 16.28
N THR A 11 20.87 11.37 15.68
CA THR A 11 21.62 12.60 15.90
C THR A 11 21.00 13.44 17.01
N TYR A 12 21.84 13.91 17.94
CA TYR A 12 21.42 14.77 19.04
C TYR A 12 22.51 15.77 19.41
N ALA A 13 22.11 16.94 19.94
CA ALA A 13 23.02 17.96 20.40
C ALA A 13 23.43 17.70 21.85
N LEU A 14 24.70 17.92 22.19
CA LEU A 14 25.16 17.81 23.57
C LEU A 14 24.79 19.06 24.38
N PRO A 15 24.29 18.93 25.62
CA PRO A 15 23.88 20.08 26.43
C PRO A 15 25.05 21.00 26.85
N ASP A 16 26.25 20.45 26.97
CA ASP A 16 27.44 21.13 27.48
C ASP A 16 28.22 21.88 26.39
N ARG A 17 27.99 21.56 25.11
CA ARG A 17 28.72 22.13 23.98
C ARG A 17 27.78 22.63 22.89
N THR A 18 27.64 23.94 22.84
CA THR A 18 26.79 24.61 21.84
C THR A 18 27.35 24.38 20.44
N GLY A 19 26.56 23.76 19.56
CA GLY A 19 26.92 23.50 18.16
C GLY A 19 27.58 22.15 17.88
N GLU A 20 27.79 21.30 18.90
CA GLU A 20 28.26 19.92 18.69
C GLU A 20 27.07 18.96 18.56
N VAL A 21 26.97 18.29 17.41
CA VAL A 21 26.00 17.23 17.16
C VAL A 21 26.75 15.91 17.14
N VAL A 22 26.30 14.98 17.97
CA VAL A 22 26.86 13.63 18.06
C VAL A 22 25.87 12.61 17.56
N VAL A 23 26.39 11.42 17.25
CA VAL A 23 25.63 10.25 16.83
C VAL A 23 25.65 9.20 17.94
N ASP A 24 24.57 8.43 18.05
CA ASP A 24 24.46 7.34 19.01
C ASP A 24 25.45 6.18 18.75
N GLU A 25 25.63 5.79 17.49
CA GLU A 25 26.50 4.69 17.09
C GLU A 25 27.14 4.96 15.71
N VAL A 26 28.48 4.96 15.66
CA VAL A 26 29.26 5.29 14.46
C VAL A 26 29.12 4.27 13.33
N LYS A 27 28.64 3.05 13.61
CA LYS A 27 28.34 2.04 12.60
C LYS A 27 27.01 2.28 11.87
N ASN A 28 26.11 3.05 12.48
CA ASN A 28 24.81 3.42 11.90
C ASN A 28 24.97 4.56 10.88
N SER A 29 23.93 4.84 10.11
CA SER A 29 23.99 5.78 8.99
C SER A 29 23.21 7.07 9.24
N ILE A 30 23.92 8.20 9.22
CA ILE A 30 23.35 9.56 9.19
C ILE A 30 22.51 9.81 7.92
N THR A 31 22.88 9.21 6.78
CA THR A 31 22.13 9.42 5.53
C THR A 31 20.80 8.68 5.58
N ARG A 32 20.75 7.50 6.24
CA ARG A 32 19.52 6.74 6.43
C ARG A 32 18.57 7.45 7.40
N GLU A 33 19.10 7.98 8.50
CA GLU A 33 18.34 8.82 9.43
C GLU A 33 17.71 10.02 8.72
N GLY A 34 18.51 10.76 7.93
CA GLY A 34 18.03 11.93 7.19
C GLY A 34 16.92 11.59 6.19
N ILE A 35 17.05 10.50 5.43
CA ILE A 35 16.02 10.05 4.48
C ILE A 35 14.76 9.60 5.20
N ASP A 36 14.88 8.77 6.25
CA ASP A 36 13.72 8.25 6.98
C ASP A 36 12.95 9.40 7.68
N LYS A 37 13.66 10.37 8.28
CA LYS A 37 13.04 11.60 8.82
C LYS A 37 12.37 12.44 7.73
N THR A 38 13.04 12.61 6.59
CA THR A 38 12.47 13.37 5.46
C THR A 38 11.17 12.74 4.97
N PHE A 39 11.11 11.41 4.84
CA PHE A 39 9.88 10.73 4.43
C PHE A 39 8.77 10.85 5.46
N PHE A 40 9.10 10.74 6.75
CA PHE A 40 8.13 10.96 7.82
C PHE A 40 7.58 12.41 7.81
N ASP A 41 8.48 13.41 7.78
CA ASP A 41 8.12 14.83 7.85
C ASP A 41 7.36 15.30 6.60
N LEU A 42 7.71 14.77 5.43
CA LEU A 42 7.00 15.05 4.17
C LEU A 42 5.70 14.23 4.02
N GLY A 43 5.40 13.32 4.95
CA GLY A 43 4.22 12.45 4.86
C GLY A 43 4.25 11.50 3.66
N VAL A 44 5.44 11.03 3.28
CA VAL A 44 5.64 10.13 2.14
C VAL A 44 5.43 8.68 2.58
N GLY A 45 4.43 8.03 1.99
CA GLY A 45 4.10 6.63 2.24
C GLY A 45 2.77 6.45 2.97
N ILE A 46 2.57 5.27 3.52
CA ILE A 46 1.36 4.86 4.22
C ILE A 46 1.69 4.79 5.71
N ALA A 47 1.04 5.61 6.53
CA ALA A 47 1.29 5.66 7.98
C ALA A 47 0.78 4.37 8.65
N ILE A 48 1.64 3.72 9.44
CA ILE A 48 1.36 2.45 10.13
C ILE A 48 0.88 2.71 11.55
N THR A 49 -0.19 2.03 11.97
CA THR A 49 -0.72 2.08 13.35
C THR A 49 -0.47 0.82 14.14
N ASP A 50 -0.28 -0.32 13.48
CA ASP A 50 0.00 -1.59 14.12
C ASP A 50 0.57 -2.58 13.09
N ILE A 51 1.31 -3.57 13.57
CA ILE A 51 1.73 -4.74 12.78
C ILE A 51 1.42 -5.96 13.63
N ARG A 52 0.56 -6.85 13.13
CA ARG A 52 0.21 -8.10 13.80
C ARG A 52 0.76 -9.28 13.05
N SER A 53 1.43 -10.16 13.78
CA SER A 53 2.10 -11.33 13.21
C SER A 53 1.41 -12.61 13.62
N ASN A 54 1.41 -13.60 12.74
CA ASN A 54 1.07 -14.96 13.15
C ASN A 54 2.09 -15.51 14.17
N GLN A 55 1.79 -16.65 14.78
CA GLN A 55 2.66 -17.26 15.80
C GLN A 55 4.09 -17.55 15.28
N THR A 56 4.20 -17.87 13.99
CA THR A 56 5.48 -18.15 13.32
C THR A 56 6.27 -16.87 12.99
N GLY A 57 5.63 -15.69 13.02
CA GLY A 57 6.29 -14.42 12.72
C GLY A 57 6.61 -14.18 11.24
N ALA A 58 6.00 -14.95 10.33
CA ALA A 58 6.29 -14.90 8.90
C ALA A 58 5.18 -14.22 8.07
N ALA A 59 3.94 -14.32 8.54
CA ALA A 59 2.78 -13.64 7.95
C ALA A 59 2.33 -12.52 8.86
N HIS A 60 2.06 -11.36 8.28
CA HIS A 60 1.75 -10.13 9.00
C HIS A 60 0.54 -9.42 8.41
N THR A 61 -0.23 -8.75 9.25
CA THR A 61 -1.21 -7.73 8.85
C THR A 61 -0.69 -6.38 9.32
N ILE A 62 -0.40 -5.50 8.36
CA ILE A 62 -0.03 -4.10 8.61
C ILE A 62 -1.33 -3.29 8.66
N TYR A 63 -1.53 -2.53 9.73
CA TYR A 63 -2.64 -1.62 9.88
C TYR A 63 -2.20 -0.18 9.64
N THR A 64 -3.09 0.64 9.08
CA THR A 64 -2.75 1.98 8.62
C THR A 64 -3.69 3.04 9.19
N THR A 65 -3.20 4.27 9.33
CA THR A 65 -4.02 5.39 9.84
C THR A 65 -5.12 5.78 8.86
N TYR A 66 -4.75 5.81 7.58
CA TYR A 66 -5.58 6.18 6.44
C TYR A 66 -5.65 5.04 5.44
N ASP A 67 -6.51 5.20 4.44
CA ASP A 67 -6.66 4.24 3.36
C ASP A 67 -5.32 4.01 2.64
N HIS A 68 -4.98 2.75 2.39
CA HIS A 68 -3.67 2.38 1.85
C HIS A 68 -3.47 2.74 0.37
N GLY A 69 -4.54 3.04 -0.38
CA GLY A 69 -4.47 3.39 -1.81
C GLY A 69 -4.08 2.25 -2.77
N LEU A 70 -3.74 1.07 -2.24
CA LEU A 70 -3.51 -0.16 -3.01
C LEU A 70 -4.80 -0.73 -3.61
N ASN A 71 -4.67 -1.53 -4.68
CA ASN A 71 -5.76 -2.13 -5.43
C ASN A 71 -6.77 -1.09 -5.96
N GLY A 72 -6.24 -0.04 -6.59
CA GLY A 72 -7.05 1.00 -7.21
C GLY A 72 -7.68 0.57 -8.54
N ILE A 73 -8.80 1.21 -8.91
CA ILE A 73 -9.47 1.00 -10.19
C ILE A 73 -8.56 1.46 -11.34
N PHE A 74 -8.42 0.63 -12.37
CA PHE A 74 -7.70 0.98 -13.60
C PHE A 74 -8.65 1.23 -14.77
N GLU A 75 -9.70 0.43 -14.89
CA GLU A 75 -10.68 0.54 -15.96
C GLU A 75 -12.08 0.22 -15.46
N VAL A 76 -13.06 0.90 -16.05
CA VAL A 76 -14.47 0.71 -15.74
C VAL A 76 -15.31 0.65 -17.00
N SER A 77 -16.49 0.03 -16.89
CA SER A 77 -17.52 0.04 -17.91
C SER A 77 -18.85 0.50 -17.33
N VAL A 78 -19.56 1.37 -18.04
CA VAL A 78 -20.93 1.77 -17.66
C VAL A 78 -21.88 0.61 -17.95
N VAL A 79 -22.55 0.10 -16.92
CA VAL A 79 -23.54 -0.98 -17.04
C VAL A 79 -24.94 -0.41 -17.20
N SER A 80 -25.26 0.62 -16.41
CA SER A 80 -26.47 1.41 -16.55
C SER A 80 -26.12 2.88 -16.40
N GLY A 81 -26.53 3.71 -17.36
CA GLY A 81 -26.28 5.14 -17.34
C GLY A 81 -27.12 5.91 -16.31
N GLY A 82 -28.15 5.27 -15.75
CA GLY A 82 -29.12 5.96 -14.89
C GLY A 82 -29.84 7.10 -15.63
N SER A 83 -30.42 8.02 -14.87
CA SER A 83 -31.05 9.24 -15.40
C SER A 83 -31.24 10.27 -14.29
N GLY A 84 -31.28 11.55 -14.64
CA GLY A 84 -31.53 12.64 -13.69
C GLY A 84 -30.26 13.25 -13.11
N TYR A 85 -29.09 13.01 -13.72
CA TYR A 85 -27.86 13.72 -13.41
C TYR A 85 -27.76 15.04 -14.19
N GLY A 86 -27.29 16.08 -13.51
CA GLY A 86 -27.07 17.40 -14.09
C GLY A 86 -28.32 18.29 -14.13
N PRO A 87 -28.19 19.52 -14.64
CA PRO A 87 -29.28 20.51 -14.61
C PRO A 87 -30.46 20.07 -15.47
N ALA A 88 -31.67 20.45 -15.05
CA ALA A 88 -32.92 20.12 -15.74
C ALA A 88 -33.00 20.62 -17.20
N SER A 89 -32.07 21.50 -17.62
CA SER A 89 -31.96 21.99 -19.00
C SER A 89 -31.46 20.95 -20.00
N GLY A 90 -31.03 19.76 -19.56
CA GLY A 90 -30.66 18.67 -20.47
C GLY A 90 -29.33 18.89 -21.20
N THR A 91 -28.35 19.48 -20.52
CA THR A 91 -27.06 19.80 -21.12
C THR A 91 -26.12 18.60 -21.04
N ALA A 92 -25.69 18.08 -22.20
CA ALA A 92 -24.61 17.10 -22.27
C ALA A 92 -23.29 17.75 -21.84
N GLY A 93 -22.43 17.01 -21.13
CA GLY A 93 -21.18 17.56 -20.64
C GLY A 93 -20.29 16.57 -19.91
N GLU A 94 -19.06 16.99 -19.64
CA GLU A 94 -18.12 16.27 -18.79
C GLU A 94 -18.10 16.88 -17.40
N TYR A 95 -18.20 16.03 -16.38
CA TYR A 95 -18.11 16.41 -14.98
C TYR A 95 -16.87 15.77 -14.39
N PHE A 96 -16.05 16.58 -13.74
CA PHE A 96 -14.75 16.17 -13.23
C PHE A 96 -14.82 15.90 -11.73
N ASN A 97 -13.98 14.98 -11.27
CA ASN A 97 -13.83 14.60 -9.87
C ASN A 97 -15.16 14.22 -9.20
N THR A 98 -16.03 13.57 -9.97
CA THR A 98 -17.29 13.01 -9.49
C THR A 98 -17.00 11.83 -8.59
N SER A 99 -17.68 11.75 -7.44
CA SER A 99 -17.44 10.70 -6.46
C SER A 99 -18.04 9.38 -6.95
N LEU A 100 -17.25 8.31 -6.89
CA LEU A 100 -17.76 6.95 -7.04
C LEU A 100 -18.04 6.41 -5.64
N GLY A 101 -19.26 5.92 -5.42
CA GLY A 101 -19.66 5.35 -4.14
C GLY A 101 -18.82 4.15 -3.74
N PHE A 102 -19.00 3.72 -2.49
CA PHE A 102 -18.42 2.47 -2.02
C PHE A 102 -18.94 1.29 -2.85
N SER A 103 -18.06 0.34 -3.16
CA SER A 103 -18.45 -0.95 -3.69
C SER A 103 -18.57 -1.96 -2.54
N THR A 104 -18.67 -3.25 -2.87
CA THR A 104 -18.56 -4.32 -1.88
C THR A 104 -17.19 -4.38 -1.21
N THR A 105 -16.12 -3.94 -1.89
CA THR A 105 -14.74 -4.12 -1.41
C THR A 105 -13.86 -2.88 -1.43
N GLY A 106 -14.21 -1.84 -2.18
CA GLY A 106 -13.41 -0.64 -2.35
C GLY A 106 -14.17 0.66 -2.13
N ALA A 107 -13.43 1.74 -1.93
CA ALA A 107 -13.99 3.07 -1.70
C ALA A 107 -13.06 4.18 -2.20
N ASN A 108 -13.57 5.42 -2.15
CA ASN A 108 -12.84 6.66 -2.36
C ASN A 108 -12.21 6.82 -3.76
N ALA A 109 -12.80 6.19 -4.78
CA ALA A 109 -12.50 6.50 -6.17
C ALA A 109 -13.26 7.73 -6.65
N THR A 110 -12.67 8.47 -7.59
CA THR A 110 -13.33 9.54 -8.31
C THR A 110 -13.12 9.39 -9.81
N ALA A 111 -14.07 9.88 -10.59
CA ALA A 111 -14.04 9.78 -12.03
C ALA A 111 -14.44 11.10 -12.70
N ARG A 112 -13.96 11.26 -13.94
CA ARG A 112 -14.58 12.12 -14.92
C ARG A 112 -15.74 11.36 -15.55
N VAL A 113 -16.94 11.89 -15.44
CA VAL A 113 -18.16 11.26 -15.95
C VAL A 113 -18.69 12.08 -17.12
N THR A 114 -19.05 11.39 -18.21
CA THR A 114 -19.69 12.00 -19.38
C THR A 114 -21.19 11.78 -19.29
N LEU A 115 -21.97 12.86 -19.35
CA LEU A 115 -23.43 12.82 -19.42
C LEU A 115 -23.91 13.12 -20.84
N ASN A 116 -24.97 12.43 -21.27
CA ASN A 116 -25.74 12.84 -22.44
C ASN A 116 -26.75 13.94 -22.09
N SER A 117 -27.47 14.44 -23.10
CA SER A 117 -28.49 15.49 -22.94
C SER A 117 -29.71 15.07 -22.11
N SER A 118 -29.85 13.78 -21.80
CA SER A 118 -30.91 13.25 -20.93
C SER A 118 -30.45 13.07 -19.47
N GLY A 119 -29.22 13.49 -19.14
CA GLY A 119 -28.67 13.33 -17.80
C GLY A 119 -28.35 11.88 -17.45
N ALA A 120 -28.06 11.04 -18.45
CA ALA A 120 -27.59 9.67 -18.27
C ALA A 120 -26.08 9.60 -18.52
N VAL A 121 -25.40 8.80 -17.70
CA VAL A 121 -23.96 8.52 -17.81
C VAL A 121 -23.69 7.66 -19.04
N THR A 122 -22.82 8.13 -19.93
CA THR A 122 -22.39 7.41 -21.14
C THR A 122 -20.93 7.00 -21.12
N GLY A 123 -20.12 7.61 -20.24
CA GLY A 123 -18.71 7.31 -20.08
C GLY A 123 -18.23 7.65 -18.68
N ALA A 124 -17.19 6.94 -18.24
CA ALA A 124 -16.50 7.21 -16.98
C ALA A 124 -15.01 6.92 -17.16
N GLU A 125 -14.18 7.87 -16.78
CA GLU A 125 -12.72 7.74 -16.77
C GLU A 125 -12.21 8.05 -15.36
N ILE A 126 -11.34 7.18 -14.83
CA ILE A 126 -10.90 7.27 -13.45
C ILE A 126 -9.90 8.42 -13.28
N MET A 127 -10.16 9.28 -12.28
CA MET A 127 -9.28 10.40 -11.90
C MET A 127 -8.51 10.10 -10.62
N ASN A 128 -9.19 9.49 -9.64
CA ASN A 128 -8.57 8.88 -8.48
C ASN A 128 -8.99 7.42 -8.42
N PRO A 129 -8.05 6.47 -8.46
CA PRO A 129 -8.36 5.04 -8.50
C PRO A 129 -8.93 4.50 -7.17
N GLY A 130 -8.87 5.27 -6.08
CA GLY A 130 -9.37 4.88 -4.77
C GLY A 130 -8.58 3.71 -4.17
N THR A 131 -9.24 2.90 -3.36
CA THR A 131 -8.58 1.84 -2.58
C THR A 131 -9.39 0.55 -2.53
N ASN A 132 -8.70 -0.60 -2.53
CA ASN A 132 -9.21 -1.96 -2.30
C ASN A 132 -10.30 -2.49 -3.26
N TYR A 133 -10.37 -1.96 -4.48
CA TYR A 133 -11.35 -2.46 -5.45
C TYR A 133 -10.99 -3.85 -5.99
N LYS A 134 -12.03 -4.60 -6.37
CA LYS A 134 -11.90 -5.87 -7.09
C LYS A 134 -12.55 -5.80 -8.47
N VAL A 135 -12.00 -6.57 -9.41
CA VAL A 135 -12.65 -6.77 -10.72
C VAL A 135 -14.03 -7.38 -10.50
N GLY A 136 -15.04 -6.78 -11.09
CA GLY A 136 -16.44 -7.19 -10.92
C GLY A 136 -17.24 -6.36 -9.92
N ASP A 137 -16.58 -5.50 -9.13
CA ASP A 137 -17.27 -4.57 -8.24
C ASP A 137 -18.16 -3.59 -9.01
N PHE A 138 -19.27 -3.21 -8.40
CA PHE A 138 -20.14 -2.15 -8.89
C PHE A 138 -20.00 -0.91 -8.00
N VAL A 139 -19.95 0.25 -8.64
CA VAL A 139 -19.94 1.56 -8.00
C VAL A 139 -21.03 2.44 -8.61
N SER A 140 -21.62 3.28 -7.78
CA SER A 140 -22.63 4.26 -8.20
C SER A 140 -22.02 5.66 -8.31
N VAL A 141 -22.58 6.50 -9.17
CA VAL A 141 -22.12 7.88 -9.37
C VAL A 141 -22.82 8.83 -8.40
N PHE A 142 -22.03 9.65 -7.69
CA PHE A 142 -22.48 10.66 -6.72
C PHE A 142 -21.73 11.99 -6.88
N GLY A 143 -22.24 13.06 -6.28
CA GLY A 143 -21.58 14.37 -6.28
C GLY A 143 -21.81 15.18 -7.55
N LEU A 144 -22.92 14.90 -8.24
CA LEU A 144 -23.48 15.72 -9.31
C LEU A 144 -24.79 16.35 -8.82
N GLU A 145 -25.29 17.35 -9.55
CA GLU A 145 -26.66 17.83 -9.33
C GLU A 145 -27.65 16.71 -9.66
N GLU A 146 -28.63 16.50 -8.77
CA GLU A 146 -29.62 15.43 -8.86
C GLU A 146 -31.02 16.01 -9.09
N GLN A 147 -31.76 15.42 -10.01
CA GLN A 147 -33.16 15.76 -10.27
C GLN A 147 -34.11 14.87 -9.47
N VAL A 148 -35.36 15.33 -9.29
CA VAL A 148 -36.42 14.52 -8.67
C VAL A 148 -36.65 13.25 -9.50
N GLY A 149 -36.58 12.09 -8.85
CA GLY A 149 -36.72 10.80 -9.51
C GLY A 149 -35.42 10.22 -10.09
N LEU A 150 -34.25 10.64 -9.57
CA LEU A 150 -32.94 10.11 -9.94
C LEU A 150 -32.93 8.56 -10.00
N SER A 151 -32.47 8.04 -11.12
CA SER A 151 -32.07 6.64 -11.27
C SER A 151 -30.55 6.59 -11.29
N THR A 152 -29.95 5.89 -10.33
CA THR A 152 -28.49 5.89 -10.17
C THR A 152 -27.80 5.14 -11.30
N ALA A 153 -26.72 5.73 -11.81
CA ALA A 153 -25.84 5.05 -12.74
C ALA A 153 -25.08 3.93 -12.01
N GLN A 154 -24.91 2.80 -12.67
CA GLN A 154 -24.07 1.70 -12.21
C GLN A 154 -22.89 1.53 -13.15
N ILE A 155 -21.70 1.61 -12.57
CA ILE A 155 -20.43 1.42 -13.24
C ILE A 155 -19.79 0.17 -12.67
N LYS A 156 -19.30 -0.71 -13.55
CA LYS A 156 -18.60 -1.93 -13.16
C LYS A 156 -17.10 -1.75 -13.31
N VAL A 157 -16.34 -2.18 -12.31
CA VAL A 157 -14.88 -2.28 -12.35
C VAL A 157 -14.49 -3.45 -13.25
N THR A 158 -13.82 -3.15 -14.36
CA THR A 158 -13.37 -4.16 -15.34
C THR A 158 -11.90 -4.52 -15.17
N LYS A 159 -11.10 -3.58 -14.68
CA LYS A 159 -9.67 -3.79 -14.40
C LYS A 159 -9.24 -2.99 -13.18
N ILE A 160 -8.32 -3.58 -12.42
CA ILE A 160 -7.67 -2.94 -11.27
C ILE A 160 -6.15 -2.96 -11.47
N GLN A 161 -5.46 -2.05 -10.81
CA GLN A 161 -4.03 -2.19 -10.57
C GLN A 161 -3.84 -3.06 -9.33
N SER A 162 -3.68 -4.37 -9.52
CA SER A 162 -3.45 -5.30 -8.41
C SER A 162 -2.04 -5.10 -7.84
N ASN A 163 -1.95 -4.91 -6.52
CA ASN A 163 -0.67 -4.86 -5.81
C ASN A 163 -0.31 -6.18 -5.12
N ILE A 164 -1.11 -7.23 -5.30
CA ILE A 164 -0.76 -8.57 -4.81
C ILE A 164 0.48 -9.05 -5.57
N GLY A 165 1.50 -9.50 -4.81
CA GLY A 165 2.82 -9.86 -5.32
C GLY A 165 3.84 -8.74 -5.22
N ASP A 166 3.40 -7.48 -5.11
CA ASP A 166 4.31 -6.33 -4.99
C ASP A 166 5.05 -6.32 -3.66
N THR A 167 6.16 -5.57 -3.60
CA THR A 167 6.97 -5.44 -2.39
C THR A 167 6.76 -4.08 -1.73
N ILE A 168 6.52 -4.10 -0.43
CA ILE A 168 6.42 -2.92 0.42
C ILE A 168 7.59 -2.88 1.40
N ARG A 169 8.17 -1.70 1.61
CA ARG A 169 9.17 -1.45 2.64
C ARG A 169 8.48 -0.90 3.88
N VAL A 170 8.72 -1.53 5.02
CA VAL A 170 8.40 -0.99 6.34
C VAL A 170 9.67 -0.39 6.94
N ALA A 171 9.56 0.82 7.45
CA ALA A 171 10.64 1.50 8.16
C ALA A 171 10.05 2.38 9.27
N GLY A 172 10.89 2.80 10.23
CA GLY A 172 10.48 3.71 11.29
C GLY A 172 9.86 3.05 12.53
N VAL A 173 9.91 1.72 12.64
CA VAL A 173 9.64 1.02 13.92
C VAL A 173 10.85 1.24 14.82
N THR A 174 10.69 2.05 15.87
CA THR A 174 11.80 2.61 16.66
C THR A 174 12.20 1.76 17.86
N SER A 175 11.35 0.83 18.27
CA SER A 175 11.61 -0.05 19.41
C SER A 175 12.79 -0.99 19.18
N THR A 176 13.66 -1.17 20.17
CA THR A 176 14.71 -2.20 20.12
C THR A 176 14.13 -3.61 20.11
N SER A 177 12.99 -3.82 20.76
CA SER A 177 12.28 -5.11 20.80
C SER A 177 11.56 -5.45 19.50
N TYR A 178 11.19 -4.43 18.70
CA TYR A 178 10.38 -4.58 17.48
C TYR A 178 11.12 -4.11 16.22
N GLY A 179 12.40 -3.78 16.33
CA GLY A 179 13.20 -3.30 15.19
C GLY A 179 13.30 -4.32 14.04
N GLY A 180 13.04 -5.61 14.33
CA GLY A 180 12.96 -6.69 13.34
C GLY A 180 11.85 -6.51 12.30
N TYR A 181 10.84 -5.66 12.57
CA TYR A 181 9.80 -5.35 11.60
C TYR A 181 10.25 -4.39 10.49
N ASN A 182 11.38 -3.70 10.64
CA ASN A 182 11.91 -2.83 9.58
C ASN A 182 12.52 -3.70 8.48
N GLY A 183 11.89 -3.71 7.30
CA GLY A 183 12.28 -4.64 6.24
C GLY A 183 11.44 -4.54 4.98
N LEU A 184 11.66 -5.49 4.08
CA LEU A 184 10.87 -5.67 2.87
C LEU A 184 9.89 -6.82 3.06
N TYR A 185 8.66 -6.60 2.63
CA TYR A 185 7.57 -7.56 2.73
C TYR A 185 6.88 -7.71 1.38
N ARG A 186 6.43 -8.91 1.06
CA ARG A 186 5.61 -9.17 -0.14
C ARG A 186 4.14 -9.04 0.23
N ILE A 187 3.38 -8.27 -0.54
CA ILE A 187 1.93 -8.18 -0.39
C ILE A 187 1.31 -9.51 -0.86
N VAL A 188 0.65 -10.21 0.05
CA VAL A 188 -0.03 -11.49 -0.26
C VAL A 188 -1.54 -11.33 -0.36
N GLY A 189 -2.08 -10.25 0.16
CA GLY A 189 -3.49 -9.93 -0.02
C GLY A 189 -3.86 -8.58 0.56
N ILE A 190 -4.99 -8.07 0.08
CA ILE A 190 -5.67 -6.94 0.70
C ILE A 190 -6.97 -7.49 1.33
N PRO A 191 -7.14 -7.36 2.66
CA PRO A 191 -8.35 -7.85 3.34
C PRO A 191 -9.61 -7.18 2.79
N THR A 192 -10.71 -7.92 2.68
CA THR A 192 -12.02 -7.37 2.33
C THR A 192 -12.93 -7.10 3.53
N ALA A 193 -12.41 -7.40 4.74
CA ALA A 193 -13.01 -7.06 6.01
C ALA A 193 -11.90 -7.14 7.07
N ILE A 194 -11.83 -6.15 7.95
CA ILE A 194 -11.04 -6.23 9.18
C ILE A 194 -12.03 -6.42 10.34
N PHE A 195 -11.59 -7.12 11.39
CA PHE A 195 -12.31 -7.15 12.66
C PHE A 195 -12.18 -5.79 13.37
N GLY A 196 -13.24 -4.98 13.30
CA GLY A 196 -13.47 -3.86 14.22
C GLY A 196 -14.79 -3.15 13.98
N ALA A 197 -15.16 -2.31 14.96
CA ALA A 197 -16.52 -1.79 15.12
C ALA A 197 -16.85 -0.58 14.21
N ASP A 198 -15.83 0.05 13.62
CA ASP A 198 -16.00 1.24 12.79
C ASP A 198 -16.38 0.88 11.34
N PHE A 199 -17.25 1.68 10.73
CA PHE A 199 -17.74 1.45 9.37
C PHE A 199 -16.61 1.36 8.31
N HIS A 200 -15.51 2.09 8.51
CA HIS A 200 -14.34 2.07 7.60
C HIS A 200 -13.45 0.82 7.80
N ASP A 201 -13.61 0.11 8.92
CA ASP A 201 -12.89 -1.13 9.21
C ASP A 201 -13.53 -2.34 8.50
N ARG A 202 -14.82 -2.23 8.15
CA ARG A 202 -15.62 -3.30 7.54
C ARG A 202 -15.22 -3.65 6.10
N ILE A 203 -14.49 -2.78 5.42
CA ILE A 203 -14.09 -2.96 4.01
C ILE A 203 -12.59 -3.21 3.87
N GLY A 204 -11.83 -3.23 4.97
CA GLY A 204 -10.40 -3.58 4.94
C GLY A 204 -9.48 -2.52 4.34
N LEU A 205 -9.95 -1.28 4.18
CA LEU A 205 -9.23 -0.17 3.52
C LEU A 205 -7.93 0.24 4.25
N LYS A 206 -7.79 -0.19 5.50
CA LYS A 206 -6.70 0.16 6.41
C LYS A 206 -5.85 -1.02 6.84
N ALA A 207 -5.87 -2.12 6.08
CA ALA A 207 -5.00 -3.25 6.34
C ALA A 207 -4.38 -3.81 5.07
N ILE A 208 -3.19 -4.37 5.22
CA ILE A 208 -2.43 -5.01 4.14
C ILE A 208 -1.88 -6.32 4.70
N ASN A 209 -2.18 -7.44 4.06
CA ASN A 209 -1.59 -8.73 4.41
C ASN A 209 -0.28 -8.90 3.66
N VAL A 210 0.79 -9.19 4.40
CA VAL A 210 2.12 -9.30 3.86
C VAL A 210 2.88 -10.49 4.45
N ASP A 211 3.84 -11.01 3.68
CA ASP A 211 4.79 -12.02 4.16
C ASP A 211 6.19 -11.41 4.27
N SER A 212 6.89 -11.76 5.34
CA SER A 212 8.32 -11.50 5.50
C SER A 212 9.15 -12.68 4.97
N ARG A 213 10.35 -12.39 4.49
CA ARG A 213 11.32 -13.43 4.10
C ARG A 213 11.88 -14.15 5.35
N VAL A 214 12.17 -13.36 6.37
CA VAL A 214 12.77 -13.83 7.62
C VAL A 214 11.72 -13.58 8.68
N ALA A 215 11.34 -14.64 9.38
CA ALA A 215 10.39 -14.53 10.47
C ALA A 215 10.91 -13.54 11.52
N VAL A 216 10.04 -12.62 11.92
CA VAL A 216 10.30 -11.77 13.08
C VAL A 216 10.00 -12.59 14.33
N SER A 217 10.89 -12.59 15.31
CA SER A 217 10.70 -13.33 16.56
C SER A 217 10.76 -12.37 17.73
N ASP A 218 9.59 -12.01 18.25
CA ASP A 218 9.45 -11.14 19.41
C ASP A 218 8.18 -11.48 20.23
N ALA A 219 7.90 -10.68 21.25
CA ALA A 219 6.78 -10.89 22.16
C ALA A 219 5.40 -10.56 21.56
N ALA A 220 5.34 -9.89 20.40
CA ALA A 220 4.09 -9.55 19.73
C ALA A 220 3.56 -10.68 18.83
N ASN A 221 4.38 -11.70 18.53
CA ASN A 221 3.98 -12.83 17.69
C ASN A 221 2.76 -13.58 18.26
N GLY A 222 1.71 -13.70 17.45
CA GLY A 222 0.47 -14.38 17.84
C GLY A 222 -0.40 -13.59 18.83
N HIS A 223 -0.10 -12.31 19.07
CA HIS A 223 -0.85 -11.47 20.01
C HIS A 223 -1.75 -10.46 19.28
N ASP A 224 -2.99 -10.30 19.76
CA ASP A 224 -3.99 -9.44 19.15
C ASP A 224 -3.66 -7.94 19.21
N LEU A 225 -2.75 -7.53 20.11
CA LEU A 225 -2.29 -6.14 20.20
C LEU A 225 -1.09 -5.80 19.30
N GLY A 226 -0.47 -6.80 18.67
CA GLY A 226 0.67 -6.61 17.77
C GLY A 226 1.81 -5.79 18.38
N VAL A 227 2.47 -5.01 17.52
CA VAL A 227 3.53 -4.05 17.89
C VAL A 227 2.94 -2.82 18.58
N GLY A 228 1.74 -2.39 18.16
CA GLY A 228 0.99 -1.28 18.74
C GLY A 228 1.43 0.13 18.30
N ILE A 229 0.48 1.07 18.42
CA ILE A 229 0.59 2.45 17.89
C ILE A 229 1.74 3.27 18.48
N THR A 230 2.15 3.00 19.72
CA THR A 230 3.26 3.70 20.37
C THR A 230 4.58 3.38 19.68
N GLU A 231 4.81 2.10 19.39
CA GLU A 231 6.06 1.60 18.82
C GLU A 231 6.09 1.78 17.29
N THR A 232 4.93 1.96 16.65
CA THR A 232 4.80 2.30 15.23
C THR A 232 4.55 3.78 14.97
N ALA A 233 4.69 4.67 15.96
CA ALA A 233 4.34 6.10 15.81
C ALA A 233 5.09 6.82 14.67
N SER A 234 6.32 6.40 14.38
CA SER A 234 7.13 6.90 13.26
C SER A 234 7.21 5.92 12.08
N ALA A 235 6.45 4.82 12.13
CA ALA A 235 6.53 3.77 11.15
C ALA A 235 5.69 4.09 9.91
N TYR A 236 6.25 3.81 8.75
CA TYR A 236 5.61 4.00 7.47
C TYR A 236 5.87 2.81 6.54
N ALA A 237 4.94 2.61 5.63
CA ALA A 237 5.05 1.62 4.56
C ALA A 237 5.16 2.33 3.21
N GLN A 238 6.08 1.90 2.35
CA GLN A 238 6.25 2.45 1.01
C GLN A 238 6.26 1.34 -0.03
N LEU A 239 5.42 1.46 -1.07
CA LEU A 239 5.46 0.55 -2.21
C LEU A 239 6.80 0.73 -2.94
N THR A 240 7.62 -0.32 -2.97
CA THR A 240 8.97 -0.27 -3.55
C THR A 240 9.02 -0.68 -5.02
N GLY A 241 7.93 -1.24 -5.52
CA GLY A 241 7.78 -1.63 -6.92
C GLY A 241 7.10 -2.98 -7.08
N THR A 242 6.95 -3.36 -8.35
CA THR A 242 6.37 -4.64 -8.74
C THR A 242 7.23 -5.79 -8.27
N GLY A 243 6.61 -6.81 -7.71
CA GLY A 243 7.30 -8.06 -7.41
C GLY A 243 7.80 -8.72 -8.68
N LEU A 244 9.01 -9.29 -8.62
CA LEU A 244 9.51 -10.18 -9.66
C LEU A 244 9.24 -11.61 -9.20
N GLU A 245 8.39 -12.34 -9.92
CA GLU A 245 8.18 -13.76 -9.61
C GLU A 245 9.44 -14.52 -10.01
N ILE A 246 9.88 -15.41 -9.12
CA ILE A 246 11.01 -16.30 -9.35
C ILE A 246 10.45 -17.65 -9.75
N ASP A 247 10.74 -18.06 -10.98
CA ASP A 247 10.33 -19.36 -11.51
C ASP A 247 11.24 -20.48 -11.01
N ALA A 248 12.54 -20.19 -10.91
CA ALA A 248 13.53 -21.19 -10.52
C ALA A 248 14.79 -20.54 -9.94
N ILE A 249 15.44 -21.26 -9.02
CA ILE A 249 16.79 -20.98 -8.55
C ILE A 249 17.61 -22.24 -8.77
N SER A 250 18.67 -22.17 -9.58
CA SER A 250 19.59 -23.27 -9.83
C SER A 250 21.01 -22.89 -9.45
N HIS A 251 21.66 -23.72 -8.64
CA HIS A 251 23.06 -23.51 -8.23
C HIS A 251 24.01 -24.43 -8.99
N THR A 252 25.05 -23.85 -9.59
CA THR A 252 26.10 -24.60 -10.29
C THR A 252 27.36 -24.68 -9.41
N ASN A 253 27.52 -25.80 -8.70
CA ASN A 253 28.62 -25.99 -7.74
C ASN A 253 30.03 -25.85 -8.34
N SER A 254 30.20 -26.13 -9.64
CA SER A 254 31.50 -26.05 -10.31
C SER A 254 31.98 -24.62 -10.58
N THR A 255 31.05 -23.66 -10.70
CA THR A 255 31.35 -22.24 -10.94
C THR A 255 31.03 -21.35 -9.75
N GLY A 256 30.30 -21.86 -8.74
CA GLY A 256 29.79 -21.08 -7.61
C GLY A 256 28.72 -20.06 -8.01
N VAL A 257 28.08 -20.25 -9.16
CA VAL A 257 27.06 -19.33 -9.70
C VAL A 257 25.67 -19.87 -9.39
N ALA A 258 24.84 -19.02 -8.78
CA ALA A 258 23.40 -19.22 -8.70
C ALA A 258 22.71 -18.47 -9.86
N THR A 259 21.88 -19.17 -10.61
CA THR A 259 21.03 -18.60 -11.65
C THR A 259 19.61 -18.52 -11.12
N VAL A 260 19.04 -17.30 -11.15
CA VAL A 260 17.65 -17.04 -10.77
C VAL A 260 16.88 -16.72 -12.05
N THR A 261 15.88 -17.52 -12.36
CA THR A 261 14.97 -17.31 -13.49
C THR A 261 13.74 -16.57 -12.97
N THR A 262 13.38 -15.47 -13.63
CA THR A 262 12.18 -14.70 -13.30
C THR A 262 11.21 -14.68 -14.47
N SER A 263 9.93 -14.65 -14.17
CA SER A 263 8.86 -14.32 -15.11
C SER A 263 8.00 -13.23 -14.48
N PRO A 264 7.85 -12.04 -15.10
CA PRO A 264 8.40 -11.61 -16.37
C PRO A 264 9.91 -11.25 -16.30
N ALA A 265 10.48 -10.79 -17.43
CA ALA A 265 11.88 -10.37 -17.53
C ALA A 265 12.21 -9.27 -16.49
N HIS A 266 13.24 -9.50 -15.69
CA HIS A 266 13.53 -8.74 -14.48
C HIS A 266 13.99 -7.29 -14.68
N GLY A 267 14.46 -6.91 -15.88
CA GLY A 267 14.99 -5.57 -16.16
C GLY A 267 16.24 -5.15 -15.36
N LEU A 268 16.72 -6.01 -14.44
CA LEU A 268 17.94 -5.82 -13.66
C LEU A 268 19.19 -5.67 -14.54
N ARG A 269 20.10 -4.81 -14.10
CA ARG A 269 21.39 -4.55 -14.76
C ARG A 269 22.52 -5.33 -14.08
N PRO A 270 23.62 -5.61 -14.79
CA PRO A 270 24.83 -6.15 -14.17
C PRO A 270 25.28 -5.28 -12.99
N ASN A 271 25.77 -5.92 -11.92
CA ASN A 271 26.20 -5.30 -10.66
C ASN A 271 25.09 -4.69 -9.78
N ASN A 272 23.81 -4.95 -10.07
CA ASN A 272 22.74 -4.63 -9.13
C ASN A 272 22.81 -5.55 -7.91
N ILE A 273 22.63 -4.97 -6.72
CA ILE A 273 22.39 -5.73 -5.49
C ILE A 273 20.88 -5.95 -5.41
N ILE A 274 20.46 -7.22 -5.30
CA ILE A 274 19.06 -7.60 -5.15
C ILE A 274 18.84 -8.32 -3.83
N LEU A 275 17.66 -8.14 -3.25
CA LEU A 275 17.19 -8.95 -2.15
C LEU A 275 16.10 -9.87 -2.68
N ILE A 276 16.29 -11.18 -2.54
CA ILE A 276 15.27 -12.18 -2.87
C ILE A 276 14.40 -12.40 -1.62
N GLY A 277 13.16 -11.91 -1.66
CA GLY A 277 12.18 -12.14 -0.60
C GLY A 277 11.35 -13.41 -0.87
N GLY A 278 10.95 -14.12 0.19
CA GLY A 278 9.92 -15.17 0.11
C GLY A 278 10.38 -16.60 -0.20
N ALA A 279 11.69 -16.90 -0.28
CA ALA A 279 12.16 -18.28 -0.28
C ALA A 279 12.36 -18.76 1.17
N ALA A 280 11.33 -19.37 1.75
CA ALA A 280 11.52 -20.36 2.80
C ALA A 280 11.97 -21.66 2.11
N ASP A 281 12.98 -22.30 2.67
CA ASP A 281 13.56 -23.55 2.18
C ASP A 281 12.48 -24.59 1.80
N ASN A 282 12.68 -25.27 0.66
CA ASN A 282 12.17 -26.63 0.44
C ASN A 282 13.21 -27.61 0.99
#